data_AF-Q9VK88-F1
#
_entry.id   AF-Q9VK88-F1
#
_cell.length_a   1.000
_cell.length_b   1.000
_cell.length_c   1.000
_cell.angle_alpha   90.00
_cell.angle_beta   90.00
_cell.angle_gamma   90.00
#
_symmetry.space_group_name_H-M   'P 1'
#
loop_
_entity.id
_entity.type
_entity.pdbx_description
1 polymer ?
#
loop_
_entity_poly.entity_id
_entity_poly.type
_entity_poly.pdbx_seq_one_letter_code
_entity_poly.pdbx_strand_id
1 'polypeptide(L)'
;MIQYDTVQIKNVSWQPELHTEGTYVCSFPEPPLPEAHLKPGTWHGHLEPYQRLFYHQTMNSVRSSKRYRANPNIPKDTLDFSLQSRYDHTREAFPDKVDYVMQRETCRAISSWSAPGAAKEIGSQLKSFRVLRNTRFIRRKQEDVLGHPLRIGGCKEKIHPHSVKLICSGVHNQLVNNGFSRQTSDGNFFRY
;
A
#
# COMPACT_ATOMS: atom_id res chain seq x y z
N MET A 1 7.19 -18.86 -20.29
CA MET A 1 8.13 -18.52 -19.19
C MET A 1 7.32 -18.51 -17.91
N ILE A 2 7.66 -19.33 -16.91
CA ILE A 2 6.88 -19.36 -15.66
C ILE A 2 7.06 -18.02 -14.94
N GLN A 3 5.97 -17.26 -14.78
CA GLN A 3 5.96 -16.02 -14.03
C GLN A 3 5.70 -16.31 -12.54
N TYR A 4 6.34 -15.53 -11.66
CA TYR A 4 6.20 -15.66 -10.22
C TYR A 4 5.84 -14.31 -9.63
N ASP A 5 4.79 -14.29 -8.82
CA ASP A 5 4.41 -13.13 -8.03
C ASP A 5 5.04 -13.22 -6.64
N THR A 6 5.53 -12.09 -6.14
CA THR A 6 6.06 -12.01 -4.78
C THR A 6 4.93 -11.59 -3.84
N VAL A 7 4.42 -12.55 -3.06
CA VAL A 7 3.29 -12.33 -2.14
C VAL A 7 3.79 -12.24 -0.70
N GLN A 8 3.26 -11.27 0.05
CA GLN A 8 3.50 -11.14 1.48
C GLN A 8 2.54 -12.07 2.25
N ILE A 9 3.09 -12.98 3.04
CA ILE A 9 2.31 -13.94 3.84
C ILE A 9 2.71 -13.79 5.31
N LYS A 10 1.77 -14.04 6.23
CA LYS A 10 2.06 -14.11 7.66
C LYS A 10 3.13 -15.17 7.91
N ASN A 11 4.16 -14.81 8.66
CA ASN A 11 5.16 -15.78 9.07
C ASN A 11 4.62 -16.60 10.24
N VAL A 12 4.71 -17.93 10.12
CA VAL A 12 4.21 -18.90 11.10
C VAL A 12 5.37 -19.69 11.73
N SER A 13 6.62 -19.38 11.39
CA SER A 13 7.78 -19.99 12.05
C SER A 13 7.96 -19.46 13.48
N TRP A 14 8.71 -20.23 14.27
CA TRP A 14 9.16 -19.85 15.62
C TRP A 14 10.08 -18.63 15.62
N GLN A 15 10.87 -18.46 14.55
CA GLN A 15 11.75 -17.30 14.34
C GLN A 15 11.03 -16.22 13.51
N PRO A 16 10.99 -14.96 13.97
CA PRO A 16 10.45 -13.84 13.20
C PRO A 16 11.28 -13.50 11.96
N GLU A 17 10.62 -12.97 10.94
CA GLU A 17 11.28 -12.51 9.71
C GLU A 17 11.70 -11.04 9.87
N LEU A 18 13.00 -10.74 9.80
CA LEU A 18 13.54 -9.39 10.07
C LEU A 18 14.12 -8.68 8.85
N HIS A 19 13.99 -9.23 7.65
CA HIS A 19 14.74 -8.74 6.48
C HIS A 19 14.55 -7.22 6.19
N THR A 20 13.45 -6.61 6.64
CA THR A 20 13.18 -5.16 6.48
C THR A 20 13.89 -4.32 7.53
N GLU A 21 14.07 -4.86 8.73
CA GLU A 21 14.51 -4.12 9.91
C GLU A 21 15.98 -4.35 10.23
N GLY A 22 16.55 -5.47 9.84
CA GLY A 22 17.94 -5.80 10.15
C GLY A 22 18.29 -7.26 9.91
N THR A 23 19.32 -7.73 10.60
CA THR A 23 19.86 -9.08 10.44
C THR A 23 20.08 -9.76 11.78
N TYR A 24 20.03 -11.09 11.78
CA TYR A 24 20.45 -11.90 12.92
C TYR A 24 21.97 -12.06 12.89
N VAL A 25 22.63 -11.68 13.98
CA VAL A 25 24.08 -11.89 14.20
C VAL A 25 24.35 -13.37 14.47
N CYS A 26 23.44 -14.02 15.21
CA CYS A 26 23.46 -15.46 15.44
C CYS A 26 22.04 -16.02 15.43
N SER A 27 21.91 -17.31 15.11
CA SER A 27 20.63 -18.01 15.08
C SER A 27 20.01 -18.08 16.48
N PHE A 28 18.68 -18.15 16.53
CA PHE A 28 17.94 -18.44 17.76
C PHE A 28 17.93 -19.96 18.03
N PRO A 29 17.69 -20.40 19.28
CA PRO A 29 17.59 -21.83 19.57
C PRO A 29 16.40 -22.43 18.83
N GLU A 30 16.63 -23.52 18.11
CA GLU A 30 15.58 -24.20 17.36
C GLU A 30 14.74 -25.08 18.30
N PRO A 31 13.41 -25.18 18.07
CA PRO A 31 12.57 -26.11 18.82
C PRO A 31 12.96 -27.56 18.50
N PRO A 32 12.85 -28.50 19.46
CA PRO A 32 13.14 -29.90 19.21
C PRO A 32 12.19 -30.45 18.13
N LEU A 33 12.69 -31.39 17.32
CA LEU A 33 11.88 -32.07 16.30
C LEU A 33 10.76 -32.87 16.98
N PRO A 34 9.56 -32.94 16.36
CA PRO A 34 8.50 -33.80 16.86
C PRO A 34 8.93 -35.26 16.82
N GLU A 35 8.46 -36.05 17.77
CA GLU A 35 8.63 -37.50 17.74
C GLU A 35 8.01 -38.05 16.45
N ALA A 36 8.63 -39.06 15.83
CA ALA A 36 8.30 -39.49 14.47
C ALA A 36 6.82 -39.88 14.25
N HIS A 37 6.10 -40.23 15.32
CA HIS A 37 4.69 -40.59 15.28
C HIS A 37 3.74 -39.38 15.37
N LEU A 38 4.23 -38.22 15.82
CA LEU A 38 3.45 -37.00 15.95
C LEU A 38 3.58 -36.16 14.66
N LYS A 39 2.46 -35.87 14.01
CA LYS A 39 2.37 -34.90 12.90
C LYS A 39 1.62 -33.64 13.36
N PRO A 40 2.25 -32.75 14.13
CA PRO A 40 1.55 -31.64 14.79
C PRO A 40 0.97 -30.57 13.85
N GLY A 41 1.31 -30.60 12.55
CA GLY A 41 0.89 -29.61 11.54
C GLY A 41 1.48 -28.20 11.71
N THR A 42 1.81 -27.83 12.94
CA THR A 42 2.47 -26.59 13.36
C THR A 42 3.77 -26.93 14.06
N TRP A 43 4.74 -26.01 14.04
CA TRP A 43 6.06 -26.24 14.64
C TRP A 43 6.01 -26.41 16.18
N HIS A 44 4.96 -25.92 16.83
CA HIS A 44 4.83 -25.90 18.29
C HIS A 44 3.84 -26.93 18.84
N GLY A 45 3.15 -27.69 17.99
CA GLY A 45 2.02 -28.53 18.41
C GLY A 45 2.40 -29.65 19.38
N HIS A 46 3.64 -30.15 19.29
CA HIS A 46 4.19 -31.19 20.18
C HIS A 46 4.93 -30.63 21.41
N LEU A 47 5.06 -29.30 21.53
CA LEU A 47 5.80 -28.67 22.62
C LEU A 47 4.88 -28.39 23.80
N GLU A 48 5.42 -28.52 25.01
CA GLU A 48 4.78 -28.07 26.23
C GLU A 48 4.66 -26.54 26.28
N PRO A 49 3.66 -25.94 26.97
CA PRO A 49 3.45 -24.49 26.98
C PRO A 49 4.68 -23.66 27.34
N TYR A 50 5.49 -24.12 28.32
CA TYR A 50 6.72 -23.43 28.72
C TYR A 50 7.82 -23.48 27.63
N GLN A 51 7.90 -24.58 26.87
CA GLN A 51 8.81 -24.70 25.74
C GLN A 51 8.36 -23.79 24.59
N ARG A 52 7.05 -23.71 24.33
CA ARG A 52 6.50 -22.78 23.31
C ARG A 52 6.89 -21.34 23.62
N LEU A 53 6.78 -20.91 24.88
CA LEU A 53 7.17 -19.57 25.31
C LEU A 53 8.68 -19.32 25.12
N PHE A 54 9.52 -20.31 25.38
CA PHE A 54 10.97 -20.20 25.22
C PHE A 54 11.40 -20.09 23.75
N TYR A 55 10.86 -20.94 22.88
CA TYR A 55 11.25 -21.02 21.47
C TYR A 55 10.54 -19.99 20.58
N HIS A 56 9.31 -19.58 20.91
CA HIS A 56 8.58 -18.59 20.14
C HIS A 56 9.07 -17.19 20.46
N GLN A 57 9.83 -16.61 19.53
CA GLN A 57 10.27 -15.23 19.65
C GLN A 57 9.26 -14.29 18.99
N THR A 58 9.02 -13.15 19.63
CA THR A 58 8.24 -12.06 19.04
C THR A 58 9.19 -11.05 18.40
N MET A 59 8.70 -10.25 17.45
CA MET A 59 9.52 -9.17 16.89
C MET A 59 10.10 -8.25 17.97
N ASN A 60 9.33 -7.98 19.03
CA ASN A 60 9.77 -7.15 20.15
C ASN A 60 10.89 -7.82 20.95
N SER A 61 10.75 -9.11 21.30
CA SER A 61 11.81 -9.84 22.02
C SER A 61 13.10 -9.94 21.21
N VAL A 62 12.97 -10.11 19.89
CA VAL A 62 14.11 -10.12 18.97
C VAL A 62 14.83 -8.77 18.94
N ARG A 63 14.10 -7.64 18.85
CA ARG A 63 14.69 -6.29 18.84
C ARG A 63 15.48 -5.97 20.11
N SER A 64 15.04 -6.49 21.26
CA SER A 64 15.75 -6.34 22.54
C SER A 64 16.92 -7.32 22.72
N SER A 65 17.06 -8.32 21.84
CA SER A 65 18.10 -9.33 21.96
C SER A 65 19.46 -8.83 21.46
N LYS A 66 20.55 -9.28 22.10
CA LYS A 66 21.92 -9.05 21.58
C LYS A 66 22.20 -9.78 20.26
N ARG A 67 21.31 -10.69 19.84
CA ARG A 67 21.43 -11.48 18.60
C ARG A 67 20.95 -10.70 17.37
N TYR A 68 20.29 -9.57 17.57
CA TYR A 68 19.76 -8.74 16.49
C TYR A 68 20.65 -7.54 16.24
N ARG A 69 20.93 -7.28 14.96
CA ARG A 69 21.57 -6.06 14.49
C ARG A 69 20.57 -5.25 13.67
N ALA A 70 20.18 -4.11 14.21
CA ALA A 70 19.33 -3.13 13.54
C ALA A 70 19.97 -2.59 12.25
N ASN A 71 19.13 -2.27 11.27
CA ASN A 71 19.53 -1.49 10.11
C ASN A 71 20.07 -0.12 10.58
N PRO A 72 21.21 0.37 10.03
CA PRO A 72 21.74 1.69 10.37
C PRO A 72 20.75 2.85 10.17
N ASN A 73 19.71 2.67 9.35
CA ASN A 73 18.68 3.68 9.10
C ASN A 73 17.61 3.77 10.21
N ILE A 74 17.65 2.92 11.24
CA ILE A 74 16.70 3.01 12.35
C ILE A 74 17.10 4.19 13.25
N PRO A 75 16.21 5.16 13.52
CA PRO A 75 16.54 6.31 14.35
C PRO A 75 16.79 5.85 15.79
N LYS A 76 17.87 6.36 16.40
CA LYS A 76 18.28 5.97 17.75
C LYS A 76 17.69 6.89 18.81
N ASP A 77 17.45 8.14 18.45
CA ASP A 77 16.87 9.14 19.32
C ASP A 77 15.78 9.97 18.61
N THR A 78 15.22 10.93 19.35
CA THR A 78 14.19 11.83 18.83
C THR A 78 14.72 12.73 17.71
N LEU A 79 16.00 13.11 17.76
CA LEU A 79 16.60 13.97 16.74
C LEU A 79 16.73 13.23 15.42
N ASP A 80 17.25 11.99 15.43
CA ASP A 80 17.30 11.10 14.28
C ASP A 80 15.91 10.92 13.66
N PHE A 81 14.89 10.75 14.51
CA PHE A 81 13.50 10.61 14.05
C PHE A 81 13.01 11.87 13.33
N SER A 82 13.31 13.06 13.86
CA SER A 82 12.97 14.34 13.24
C SER A 82 13.77 14.60 11.96
N LEU A 83 15.05 14.22 11.91
CA LEU A 83 15.89 14.34 10.72
C LEU A 83 15.46 13.40 9.58
N GLN A 84 14.83 12.26 9.93
CA GLN A 84 14.25 11.32 8.95
C GLN A 84 12.85 11.70 8.48
N SER A 85 12.28 12.77 9.04
CA SER A 85 10.96 13.25 8.65
C SER A 85 10.93 13.70 7.19
N ARG A 86 9.72 14.02 6.75
CA ARG A 86 9.49 14.54 5.42
C ARG A 86 10.03 15.97 5.26
N TYR A 87 10.09 16.73 6.36
CA TYR A 87 10.52 18.12 6.37
C TYR A 87 11.91 18.32 5.78
N ASP A 88 12.04 19.24 4.84
CA ASP A 88 13.31 19.68 4.26
C ASP A 88 13.36 21.21 4.24
N HIS A 89 14.15 21.77 5.16
CA HIS A 89 14.30 23.21 5.33
C HIS A 89 14.78 23.92 4.06
N THR A 90 15.49 23.23 3.16
CA THR A 90 15.98 23.83 1.92
C THR A 90 14.91 23.96 0.84
N ARG A 91 13.82 23.18 0.96
CA ARG A 91 12.76 23.10 -0.07
C ARG A 91 11.45 23.70 0.39
N GLU A 92 11.16 23.73 1.68
CA GLU A 92 9.84 24.10 2.21
C GLU A 92 9.84 25.50 2.81
N ALA A 93 9.05 26.41 2.21
CA ALA A 93 8.91 27.80 2.67
C ALA A 93 7.88 27.96 3.81
N PHE A 94 6.86 27.11 3.84
CA PHE A 94 5.77 27.16 4.81
C PHE A 94 5.45 25.75 5.33
N PRO A 95 6.31 25.17 6.17
CA PRO A 95 6.05 23.86 6.76
C PRO A 95 4.96 23.93 7.82
N ASP A 96 4.11 22.92 7.86
CA ASP A 96 3.20 22.72 8.98
C ASP A 96 3.96 22.11 10.16
N LYS A 97 3.45 22.34 11.38
CA LYS A 97 4.01 21.73 12.60
C LYS A 97 3.97 20.20 12.58
N VAL A 98 3.24 19.57 11.69
CA VAL A 98 3.22 18.10 11.58
C VAL A 98 4.36 17.58 10.70
N ASP A 99 4.94 18.40 9.83
CA ASP A 99 5.87 17.93 8.78
C ASP A 99 7.16 17.35 9.34
N TYR A 100 7.65 17.86 10.48
CA TYR A 100 8.85 17.34 11.15
C TYR A 100 8.64 16.01 11.90
N VAL A 101 7.38 15.58 12.05
CA VAL A 101 7.02 14.28 12.68
C VAL A 101 6.64 13.25 11.62
N MET A 102 6.11 13.72 10.49
CA MET A 102 5.64 12.88 9.39
C MET A 102 6.82 12.18 8.69
N GLN A 103 6.74 10.85 8.58
CA GLN A 103 7.81 10.05 7.98
C GLN A 103 7.56 9.84 6.48
N ARG A 104 8.63 9.84 5.68
CA ARG A 104 8.53 9.73 4.22
C ARG A 104 7.86 8.44 3.76
N GLU A 105 8.13 7.34 4.46
CA GLU A 105 7.57 6.00 4.22
C GLU A 105 6.09 5.81 4.61
N THR A 106 5.56 6.63 5.52
CA THR A 106 4.15 6.53 5.96
C THR A 106 3.25 7.39 5.10
N CYS A 107 3.81 8.43 4.50
CA CYS A 107 3.08 9.37 3.68
C CYS A 107 3.06 8.88 2.24
N ARG A 108 1.85 8.72 1.68
CA ARG A 108 1.73 8.68 0.23
C ARG A 108 1.99 10.09 -0.28
N ALA A 109 3.18 10.35 -0.83
CA ALA A 109 3.52 11.63 -1.48
C ALA A 109 2.28 12.16 -2.23
N ILE A 110 1.75 13.34 -1.90
CA ILE A 110 2.28 14.69 -2.10
C ILE A 110 1.57 15.62 -1.10
N SER A 111 2.28 16.44 -0.34
CA SER A 111 1.71 17.70 0.20
C SER A 111 2.80 18.55 0.85
N SER A 112 3.67 19.14 0.06
CA SER A 112 4.23 20.43 0.39
C SER A 112 4.33 21.11 -0.96
N TRP A 113 3.71 22.27 -1.06
CA TRP A 113 3.49 23.01 -2.30
C TRP A 113 4.80 23.40 -3.03
N SER A 114 5.96 22.96 -2.53
CA SER A 114 7.28 23.46 -2.89
C SER A 114 8.18 22.46 -3.64
N ALA A 115 7.73 21.23 -3.91
CA ALA A 115 8.55 20.24 -4.64
C ALA A 115 7.79 19.54 -5.78
N PRO A 116 7.78 20.10 -7.02
CA PRO A 116 7.28 19.40 -8.22
C PRO A 116 7.98 18.04 -8.45
N GLY A 117 9.21 17.87 -7.92
CA GLY A 117 9.95 16.61 -7.94
C GLY A 117 9.43 15.54 -6.96
N ALA A 118 8.67 15.93 -5.92
CA ALA A 118 8.18 15.00 -4.91
C ALA A 118 7.03 14.11 -5.40
N ALA A 119 6.40 14.44 -6.53
CA ALA A 119 5.45 13.52 -7.18
C ALA A 119 6.12 12.23 -7.68
N LYS A 120 7.44 12.27 -7.93
CA LYS A 120 8.27 11.10 -8.23
C LYS A 120 8.88 10.46 -6.98
N GLU A 121 8.78 11.11 -5.82
CA GLU A 121 9.21 10.50 -4.56
C GLU A 121 8.13 9.49 -4.16
N ILE A 122 8.46 8.22 -4.39
CA ILE A 122 7.62 7.06 -4.12
C ILE A 122 7.55 6.83 -2.59
N GLY A 123 7.04 7.81 -1.82
CA GLY A 123 6.95 7.71 -0.36
C GLY A 123 6.02 6.57 0.09
N SER A 124 4.90 6.37 -0.63
CA SER A 124 3.91 5.32 -0.28
C SER A 124 4.35 3.89 -0.58
N GLN A 125 5.22 3.67 -1.56
CA GLN A 125 5.53 2.30 -1.99
C GLN A 125 6.74 1.74 -1.24
N LEU A 126 7.43 2.58 -0.45
CA LEU A 126 8.48 2.10 0.43
C LEU A 126 7.83 1.34 1.58
N LYS A 127 8.11 0.04 1.67
CA LYS A 127 7.73 -0.77 2.82
C LYS A 127 8.44 -0.21 4.05
N SER A 128 7.69 0.44 4.93
CA SER A 128 8.24 0.94 6.19
C SER A 128 8.68 -0.23 7.07
N PHE A 129 9.89 -0.12 7.63
CA PHE A 129 10.39 -1.01 8.67
C PHE A 129 9.81 -0.68 10.06
N ARG A 130 9.05 0.42 10.19
CA ARG A 130 8.49 0.86 11.48
C ARG A 130 7.30 0.02 11.91
N VAL A 131 6.54 -0.51 10.96
CA VAL A 131 5.37 -1.35 11.27
C VAL A 131 5.83 -2.77 11.54
N LEU A 132 5.76 -3.16 12.82
CA LEU A 132 6.04 -4.50 13.30
C LEU A 132 5.11 -5.53 12.64
N ARG A 133 5.57 -6.17 11.56
CA ARG A 133 4.84 -7.22 10.85
C ARG A 133 5.71 -8.45 10.72
N ASN A 134 5.34 -9.53 11.42
CA ASN A 134 5.96 -10.83 11.21
C ASN A 134 5.41 -11.46 9.93
N THR A 135 5.93 -11.01 8.79
CA THR A 135 5.52 -11.44 7.45
C THR A 135 6.74 -11.76 6.62
N ARG A 136 6.64 -12.78 5.77
CA ARG A 136 7.69 -13.17 4.83
C ARG A 136 7.19 -13.04 3.40
N PHE A 137 8.12 -12.78 2.48
CA PHE A 137 7.82 -12.77 1.05
C PHE A 137 8.08 -14.15 0.46
N ILE A 138 7.06 -14.72 -0.18
CA ILE A 138 7.18 -16.00 -0.88
C ILE A 138 6.94 -15.75 -2.36
N ARG A 139 7.74 -16.42 -3.20
CA ARG A 139 7.49 -16.49 -4.65
C ARG A 139 6.37 -17.50 -4.88
N ARG A 140 5.18 -17.01 -5.20
CA ARG A 140 4.04 -17.84 -5.62
C ARG A 140 4.07 -17.93 -7.14
N LYS A 141 3.94 -19.14 -7.67
CA LYS A 141 3.76 -19.32 -9.12
C LYS A 141 2.49 -18.59 -9.54
N GLN A 142 2.60 -17.69 -10.52
CA GLN A 142 1.43 -17.02 -11.06
C GLN A 142 0.55 -18.08 -11.71
N GLU A 143 -0.72 -18.09 -11.35
CA GLU A 143 -1.69 -18.97 -12.00
C GLU A 143 -1.84 -18.46 -13.44
N ASP A 144 -1.72 -19.37 -14.40
CA ASP A 144 -1.92 -19.02 -15.80
C ASP A 144 -3.33 -18.45 -15.93
N VAL A 145 -3.44 -17.22 -16.46
CA VAL A 145 -4.76 -16.62 -16.69
C VAL A 145 -5.41 -17.44 -17.79
N LEU A 146 -6.26 -18.40 -17.41
CA LEU A 146 -6.96 -19.30 -18.33
C LEU A 146 -8.08 -18.58 -19.13
N GLY A 147 -7.94 -17.28 -19.37
CA GLY A 147 -8.91 -16.45 -20.07
C GLY A 147 -8.24 -15.41 -20.96
N HIS A 148 -8.88 -15.12 -22.09
CA HIS A 148 -8.61 -13.93 -22.88
C HIS A 148 -8.90 -12.69 -22.03
N PRO A 149 -8.15 -11.58 -22.19
CA PRO A 149 -8.38 -10.37 -21.40
C PRO A 149 -9.79 -9.84 -21.68
N LEU A 150 -10.66 -9.96 -20.69
CA LEU A 150 -12.03 -9.45 -20.73
C LEU A 150 -11.98 -7.92 -20.76
N ARG A 151 -12.12 -7.33 -21.95
CA ARG A 151 -12.35 -5.89 -22.09
C ARG A 151 -13.82 -5.62 -21.85
N ILE A 152 -14.17 -5.34 -20.60
CA ILE A 152 -15.50 -4.85 -20.26
C ILE A 152 -15.63 -3.43 -20.82
N GLY A 153 -16.29 -3.33 -21.98
CA GLY A 153 -16.75 -2.05 -22.50
C GLY A 153 -17.92 -1.56 -21.66
N GLY A 154 -17.79 -0.38 -21.07
CA GLY A 154 -18.89 0.36 -20.46
C GLY A 154 -19.04 1.72 -21.14
N CYS A 155 -20.26 2.22 -21.24
CA CYS A 155 -20.48 3.62 -21.59
C CYS A 155 -19.77 4.48 -20.53
N LYS A 156 -18.72 5.22 -20.91
CA LYS A 156 -18.03 6.15 -20.00
C LYS A 156 -18.97 7.22 -19.46
N GLU A 157 -20.02 7.53 -20.23
CA GLU A 157 -21.03 8.53 -19.90
C GLU A 157 -22.42 7.98 -20.28
N LYS A 158 -23.42 8.19 -19.41
CA LYS A 158 -24.84 7.92 -19.72
C LYS A 158 -25.44 9.13 -20.47
N ILE A 159 -24.92 9.42 -21.66
CA ILE A 159 -25.47 10.50 -22.48
C ILE A 159 -26.84 10.04 -23.01
N HIS A 160 -27.88 10.79 -22.70
CA HIS A 160 -29.21 10.57 -23.26
C HIS A 160 -29.14 10.68 -24.80
N PRO A 161 -29.80 9.82 -25.59
CA PRO A 161 -29.67 9.82 -27.05
C PRO A 161 -30.06 11.15 -27.72
N HIS A 162 -30.77 12.04 -27.00
CA HIS A 162 -31.13 13.38 -27.45
C HIS A 162 -30.23 14.51 -26.92
N SER A 163 -29.16 14.18 -26.19
CA SER A 163 -28.19 15.16 -25.68
C SER A 163 -27.11 15.41 -26.72
N VAL A 164 -27.34 16.41 -27.57
CA VAL A 164 -26.31 16.91 -28.49
C VAL A 164 -25.36 17.82 -27.69
N LYS A 165 -24.15 17.34 -27.44
CA LYS A 165 -23.06 18.15 -26.88
C LYS A 165 -22.90 19.39 -27.79
N LEU A 166 -22.95 20.60 -27.21
CA LEU A 166 -22.92 21.93 -27.86
C LEU A 166 -24.26 22.61 -28.20
N ILE A 167 -25.43 22.08 -27.79
CA ILE A 167 -26.67 22.88 -27.85
C ILE A 167 -26.64 23.99 -26.79
N CYS A 168 -26.66 25.25 -27.23
CA CYS A 168 -26.84 26.41 -26.36
C CYS A 168 -28.28 26.45 -25.84
N SER A 169 -28.48 26.25 -24.54
CA SER A 169 -29.75 26.55 -23.86
C SER A 169 -29.86 28.07 -23.66
N GLY A 170 -30.32 28.77 -24.69
CA GLY A 170 -30.54 30.22 -24.66
C GLY A 170 -31.97 30.58 -25.02
N VAL A 171 -32.37 31.82 -24.73
CA VAL A 171 -33.70 32.35 -25.06
C VAL A 171 -33.92 32.25 -26.57
N HIS A 172 -34.91 31.45 -26.98
CA HIS A 172 -35.20 31.19 -28.38
C HIS A 172 -35.85 32.42 -29.02
N ASN A 173 -35.18 33.03 -30.00
CA ASN A 173 -35.79 34.00 -30.91
C ASN A 173 -35.74 33.45 -32.35
N GLN A 174 -36.62 33.94 -33.25
CA GLN A 174 -36.67 33.51 -34.67
C GLN A 174 -35.35 33.73 -35.43
N LEU A 175 -34.43 34.53 -34.87
CA LEU A 175 -33.13 34.85 -35.49
C LEU A 175 -32.02 33.84 -35.16
N VAL A 176 -32.08 33.14 -34.01
CA VAL A 176 -31.00 32.24 -33.55
C VAL A 176 -31.28 30.75 -33.76
N ASN A 177 -32.51 30.38 -34.13
CA ASN A 177 -32.86 28.99 -34.43
C ASN A 177 -34.00 28.97 -35.46
N ASN A 178 -33.87 28.20 -36.54
CA ASN A 178 -34.65 28.30 -37.78
C ASN A 178 -36.11 27.79 -37.65
N GLY A 179 -36.82 28.23 -36.61
CA GLY A 179 -38.20 27.87 -36.31
C GLY A 179 -38.36 26.50 -35.64
N PHE A 180 -37.31 25.88 -35.08
CA PHE A 180 -37.45 24.60 -34.37
C PHE A 180 -37.01 24.74 -32.91
N SER A 181 -37.94 24.57 -31.97
CA SER A 181 -37.63 24.47 -30.54
C SER A 181 -38.13 23.13 -29.98
N ARG A 182 -37.38 22.55 -29.03
CA ARG A 182 -37.71 21.28 -28.37
C ARG A 182 -38.07 21.55 -26.91
N GLN A 183 -39.23 21.09 -26.46
CA GLN A 183 -39.58 21.18 -25.05
C GLN A 183 -38.70 20.22 -24.24
N THR A 184 -38.15 20.70 -23.13
CA THR A 184 -37.25 19.93 -22.26
C THR A 184 -37.94 18.77 -21.56
N SER A 185 -39.26 18.85 -21.36
CA SER A 185 -40.08 17.88 -20.61
C SER A 185 -40.47 16.63 -21.40
N ASP A 186 -40.79 16.78 -22.68
CA ASP A 186 -41.57 15.79 -23.45
C ASP A 186 -40.97 15.55 -24.84
N GLY A 187 -39.98 16.36 -25.25
CA GLY A 187 -39.21 16.12 -26.45
C GLY A 187 -39.93 16.36 -27.76
N ASN A 188 -41.14 16.93 -27.70
CA ASN A 188 -41.86 17.42 -28.87
C ASN A 188 -41.13 18.61 -29.51
N PHE A 189 -41.26 18.70 -30.83
CA PHE A 189 -40.77 19.81 -31.63
C PHE A 189 -41.95 20.71 -32.00
N PHE A 190 -41.81 22.02 -31.81
CA PHE A 190 -42.79 22.99 -32.31
C PHE A 190 -42.13 23.93 -33.30
N ARG A 191 -42.92 24.28 -34.31
CA ARG A 191 -42.60 25.31 -35.27
C ARG A 191 -43.19 26.64 -34.82
N TYR A 192 -42.34 27.66 -34.67
CA TYR A 192 -42.78 29.05 -34.63
C TYR A 192 -42.80 29.65 -36.03
#